data_AF-A0A6C0CAA8-F1
#
_entry.id   AF-A0A6C0CAA8-F1
#
_cell.length_a   1.000
_cell.length_b   1.000
_cell.length_c   1.000
_cell.angle_alpha   90.00
_cell.angle_beta   90.00
_cell.angle_gamma   90.00
#
_symmetry.space_group_name_H-M   'P 1'
#
loop_
_entity.id
_entity.type
_entity.pdbx_description
1 polymer ?
#
loop_
_entity_poly.entity_id
_entity_poly.type
_entity_poly.pdbx_seq_one_letter_code
_entity_poly.pdbx_strand_id
1 'polypeptide(L)'
;MPPTRRRSSSIVRSAATRIQKRVRGKQTRKKTSALIREKIDKRNLEIANRNLEIDKECAICLAEVQSTDPITSLPCGHRFHTECIMRTLQAGITGCPLCRSVIPNNDYAHLANPTMTYEEALLARNRAQEERRLATQAYRNAVARTSEYERSNRNRSRRLRGVNSPTYVRLLQAEETADAEVRYTQANIDRYMDTIRRLS
;
A
#
# COMPACT_ATOMS: atom_id res chain seq x y z
N MET A 1 53.46 67.67 3.38
CA MET A 1 52.53 66.75 2.68
C MET A 1 53.06 65.33 2.80
N PRO A 2 52.28 64.32 3.24
CA PRO A 2 52.74 62.94 3.20
C PRO A 2 52.59 62.38 1.77
N PRO A 3 53.47 61.47 1.32
CA PRO A 3 53.45 60.96 -0.05
C PRO A 3 52.27 60.00 -0.23
N THR A 4 51.47 60.21 -1.27
CA THR A 4 50.44 59.23 -1.67
C THR A 4 51.14 58.02 -2.28
N ARG A 5 51.22 56.93 -1.51
CA ARG A 5 51.79 55.66 -1.97
C ARG A 5 50.87 55.04 -3.02
N ARG A 6 51.06 55.39 -4.29
CA ARG A 6 50.43 54.70 -5.43
C ARG A 6 50.78 53.21 -5.33
N ARG A 7 49.78 52.37 -5.04
CA ARG A 7 49.95 50.91 -5.11
C ARG A 7 50.47 50.54 -6.49
N SER A 8 51.56 49.77 -6.55
CA SER A 8 52.23 49.38 -7.78
C SER A 8 51.26 48.66 -8.72
N SER A 9 51.24 49.09 -9.99
CA SER A 9 50.30 48.65 -11.02
C SER A 9 50.35 47.14 -11.33
N SER A 10 51.40 46.46 -10.89
CA SER A 10 51.57 45.00 -10.99
C SER A 10 50.67 44.23 -10.03
N ILE A 11 50.47 44.73 -8.79
CA ILE A 11 49.61 44.08 -7.79
C ILE A 11 48.15 44.14 -8.25
N VAL A 12 47.72 45.29 -8.78
CA VAL A 12 46.35 45.49 -9.32
C VAL A 12 46.12 44.61 -10.56
N ARG A 13 47.09 44.52 -11.48
CA ARG A 13 47.03 43.60 -12.64
C ARG A 13 46.95 42.12 -12.22
N SER A 14 47.66 41.72 -11.17
CA SER A 14 47.64 40.35 -10.65
C SER A 14 46.31 39.96 -9.95
N ALA A 15 45.60 40.92 -9.37
CA ALA A 15 44.30 40.71 -8.75
C ALA A 15 43.20 40.64 -9.81
N ALA A 16 43.24 41.52 -10.82
CA ALA A 16 42.30 41.54 -11.93
C ALA A 16 42.30 40.22 -12.72
N THR A 17 43.48 39.68 -13.04
CA THR A 17 43.61 38.39 -13.76
C THR A 17 43.09 37.20 -12.93
N ARG A 18 43.26 37.20 -11.60
CA ARG A 18 42.70 36.17 -10.71
C ARG A 18 41.16 36.23 -10.65
N ILE A 19 40.59 37.42 -10.61
CA ILE A 19 39.13 37.62 -10.66
C ILE A 19 38.58 37.16 -12.01
N GLN A 20 39.21 37.53 -13.12
CA GLN A 20 38.82 37.10 -14.46
C GLN A 20 38.85 35.57 -14.60
N LYS A 21 39.89 34.88 -14.11
CA LYS A 21 39.96 33.40 -14.11
C LYS A 21 38.83 32.77 -13.29
N ARG A 22 38.48 33.32 -12.12
CA ARG A 22 37.35 32.84 -11.30
C ARG A 22 36.01 33.03 -11.99
N VAL A 23 35.78 34.19 -12.62
CA VAL A 23 34.53 34.48 -13.36
C VAL A 23 34.38 33.51 -14.54
N ARG A 24 35.45 33.30 -15.32
CA ARG A 24 35.46 32.33 -16.43
C ARG A 24 35.24 30.89 -15.95
N GLY A 25 35.81 30.51 -14.81
CA GLY A 25 35.56 29.22 -14.16
C GLY A 25 34.10 29.02 -13.70
N LYS A 26 33.45 30.06 -13.16
CA LYS A 26 32.03 30.01 -12.81
C LYS A 26 31.13 29.92 -14.05
N GLN A 27 31.46 30.68 -15.11
CA GLN A 27 30.72 30.65 -16.38
C GLN A 27 30.81 29.29 -17.09
N THR A 28 32.01 28.69 -17.15
CA THR A 28 32.21 27.35 -17.72
C THR A 28 31.42 26.29 -16.95
N ARG A 29 31.46 26.30 -15.60
CA ARG A 29 30.65 25.40 -14.76
C ARG A 29 29.15 25.54 -15.00
N LYS A 30 28.65 26.77 -15.16
CA LYS A 30 27.24 27.05 -15.47
C LYS A 30 26.85 26.53 -16.85
N LYS A 31 27.74 26.66 -17.84
CA LYS A 31 27.53 26.15 -19.20
C LYS A 31 27.54 24.61 -19.23
N THR A 32 28.50 23.98 -18.56
CA THR A 32 28.55 22.51 -18.46
C THR A 32 27.34 21.95 -17.72
N SER A 33 26.87 22.59 -16.64
CA SER A 33 25.68 22.11 -15.93
C SER A 33 24.37 22.31 -16.69
N ALA A 34 24.30 23.30 -17.59
CA ALA A 34 23.18 23.44 -18.52
C ALA A 34 23.19 22.33 -19.58
N LEU A 35 24.35 22.05 -20.18
CA LEU A 35 24.51 20.98 -21.17
C LEU A 35 24.21 19.59 -20.61
N ILE A 36 24.62 19.31 -19.36
CA ILE A 36 24.31 18.04 -18.68
C ILE A 36 22.80 17.92 -18.46
N ARG A 37 22.14 18.99 -17.99
CA ARG A 37 20.68 19.00 -17.83
C ARG A 37 19.96 18.74 -19.14
N GLU A 38 20.32 19.46 -20.21
CA GLU A 38 19.73 19.28 -21.53
C GLU A 38 19.87 17.83 -22.04
N LYS A 39 21.03 17.19 -21.82
CA LYS A 39 21.23 15.77 -22.16
C LYS A 39 20.35 14.83 -21.36
N ILE A 40 20.19 15.08 -20.06
CA ILE A 40 19.31 14.28 -19.19
C ILE A 40 17.86 14.45 -19.65
N ASP A 41 17.43 15.67 -19.92
CA ASP A 41 16.05 15.96 -20.37
C ASP A 41 15.74 15.27 -21.70
N LYS A 42 16.65 15.33 -22.69
CA LYS A 42 16.52 14.60 -23.96
C LYS A 42 16.41 13.10 -23.76
N ARG A 43 17.29 12.52 -22.93
CA ARG A 43 17.28 11.09 -22.60
C ARG A 43 15.96 10.68 -21.93
N ASN A 44 15.45 11.49 -21.00
CA ASN A 44 14.20 11.24 -20.31
C ASN A 44 13.01 11.30 -21.28
N LEU A 45 13.01 12.24 -22.23
CA LEU A 45 11.98 12.34 -23.27
C LEU A 45 11.97 11.11 -24.18
N GLU A 46 13.15 10.64 -24.59
CA GLU A 46 13.30 9.40 -25.39
C GLU A 46 12.74 8.17 -24.65
N ILE A 47 13.02 8.04 -23.35
CA ILE A 47 12.51 6.94 -22.51
C ILE A 47 10.99 7.04 -22.36
N ALA A 48 10.46 8.24 -22.11
CA ALA A 48 9.03 8.46 -21.99
C ALA A 48 8.28 8.08 -23.29
N ASN A 49 8.82 8.47 -24.45
CA ASN A 49 8.24 8.12 -25.75
C ASN A 49 8.27 6.60 -26.00
N ARG A 50 9.36 5.92 -25.65
CA ARG A 50 9.44 4.45 -25.78
C ARG A 50 8.44 3.75 -24.86
N ASN A 51 8.24 4.25 -23.64
CA ASN A 51 7.24 3.69 -22.72
C ASN A 51 5.80 3.87 -23.25
N LEU A 52 5.51 5.01 -23.90
CA LEU A 52 4.22 5.25 -24.57
C LEU A 52 3.95 4.29 -25.73
N GLU A 53 4.99 3.74 -26.38
CA GLU A 53 4.85 2.72 -27.43
C GLU A 53 4.63 1.33 -26.84
N ILE A 54 5.32 0.98 -25.73
CA ILE A 54 5.12 -0.29 -25.01
C ILE A 54 3.71 -0.39 -24.42
N ASP A 55 3.12 0.72 -24.01
CA ASP A 55 1.73 0.79 -23.53
C ASP A 55 0.67 0.54 -24.63
N LYS A 56 1.10 0.36 -25.90
CA LYS A 56 0.23 0.03 -27.04
C LYS A 56 0.32 -1.43 -27.45
N GLU A 57 1.06 -2.29 -26.78
CA GLU A 57 1.13 -3.71 -27.14
C GLU A 57 0.68 -4.60 -25.98
N CYS A 58 -0.17 -5.59 -26.25
CA CYS A 58 -0.56 -6.55 -25.24
C CYS A 58 0.53 -7.62 -25.10
N ALA A 59 1.21 -7.67 -23.95
CA ALA A 59 2.30 -8.62 -23.72
C ALA A 59 1.88 -10.11 -23.66
N ILE A 60 0.59 -10.42 -23.76
CA ILE A 60 0.08 -11.80 -23.79
C ILE A 60 -0.04 -12.32 -25.23
N CYS A 61 -0.64 -11.53 -26.13
CA CYS A 61 -0.84 -11.91 -27.52
C CYS A 61 0.15 -11.24 -28.50
N LEU A 62 0.96 -10.30 -28.02
CA LEU A 62 1.94 -9.51 -28.78
C LEU A 62 1.32 -8.68 -29.91
N ALA A 63 0.02 -8.39 -29.82
CA ALA A 63 -0.69 -7.54 -30.77
C ALA A 63 -0.83 -6.11 -30.26
N GLU A 64 -0.93 -5.16 -31.20
CA GLU A 64 -1.24 -3.77 -30.88
C GLU A 64 -2.62 -3.65 -30.21
N VAL A 65 -2.67 -2.91 -29.13
CA VAL A 65 -3.85 -2.49 -28.39
C VAL A 65 -4.44 -1.29 -29.11
N GLN A 66 -5.58 -1.50 -29.77
CA GLN A 66 -6.30 -0.41 -30.41
C GLN A 66 -7.19 0.33 -29.41
N SER A 67 -7.52 1.59 -29.70
CA SER A 67 -8.43 2.39 -28.87
C SER A 67 -9.85 1.81 -28.76
N THR A 68 -10.22 0.93 -29.69
CA THR A 68 -11.52 0.26 -29.76
C THR A 68 -11.57 -1.05 -28.99
N ASP A 69 -10.42 -1.59 -28.60
CA ASP A 69 -10.38 -2.90 -27.95
C ASP A 69 -10.78 -2.77 -26.46
N PRO A 70 -11.47 -3.79 -25.90
CA PRO A 70 -11.67 -3.83 -24.46
C PRO A 70 -10.33 -4.09 -23.77
N ILE A 71 -9.83 -3.08 -23.07
CA ILE A 71 -8.56 -3.13 -22.34
C ILE A 71 -8.81 -3.12 -20.84
N THR A 72 -8.17 -4.04 -20.13
CA THR A 72 -8.15 -4.09 -18.68
C THR A 72 -6.79 -3.63 -18.17
N SER A 73 -6.79 -2.68 -17.24
CA SER A 73 -5.58 -2.25 -16.52
C SER A 73 -5.54 -2.92 -15.14
N LEU A 74 -4.40 -3.54 -14.82
CA LEU A 74 -4.15 -4.15 -13.52
C LEU A 74 -3.75 -3.09 -12.47
N PRO A 75 -3.83 -3.37 -11.16
CA PRO A 75 -3.43 -2.40 -10.11
C PRO A 75 -1.94 -2.03 -10.15
N CYS A 76 -1.11 -2.83 -10.83
CA CYS A 76 0.29 -2.51 -11.10
C CYS A 76 0.51 -1.52 -12.26
N GLY A 77 -0.56 -1.09 -12.94
CA GLY A 77 -0.52 -0.15 -14.06
C GLY A 77 -0.40 -0.79 -15.45
N HIS A 78 -0.09 -2.09 -15.54
CA HIS A 78 0.02 -2.78 -16.83
C HIS A 78 -1.34 -3.03 -17.49
N ARG A 79 -1.37 -2.94 -18.82
CA ARG A 79 -2.58 -2.98 -19.64
C ARG A 79 -2.56 -4.20 -20.56
N PHE A 80 -3.70 -4.88 -20.69
CA PHE A 80 -3.86 -6.06 -21.52
C PHE A 80 -5.24 -6.05 -22.17
N HIS A 81 -5.41 -6.75 -23.30
CA HIS A 81 -6.74 -7.08 -23.79
C HIS A 81 -7.51 -7.85 -22.71
N THR A 82 -8.76 -7.46 -22.48
CA THR A 82 -9.61 -8.05 -21.44
C THR A 82 -9.67 -9.57 -21.59
N GLU A 83 -9.84 -10.09 -22.81
CA GLU A 83 -9.85 -11.53 -23.07
C GLU A 83 -8.51 -12.23 -22.76
N CYS A 84 -7.40 -11.56 -23.06
CA CYS A 84 -6.07 -12.12 -22.85
C CYS A 84 -5.78 -12.29 -21.36
N ILE A 85 -6.05 -11.25 -20.57
CA ILE A 85 -5.86 -11.33 -19.11
C ILE A 85 -6.90 -12.28 -18.49
N MET A 86 -8.13 -12.30 -18.98
CA MET A 86 -9.18 -13.22 -18.54
C MET A 86 -8.74 -14.68 -18.68
N ARG A 87 -8.23 -15.08 -19.85
CA ARG A 87 -7.73 -16.45 -20.08
C ARG A 87 -6.56 -16.81 -19.16
N THR A 88 -5.68 -15.84 -18.91
CA THR A 88 -4.52 -16.02 -18.03
C THR A 88 -4.96 -16.27 -16.59
N LEU A 89 -5.92 -15.48 -16.09
CA LEU A 89 -6.51 -15.64 -14.77
C LEU A 89 -7.28 -16.96 -14.65
N GLN A 90 -8.05 -17.35 -15.67
CA GLN A 90 -8.76 -18.63 -15.74
C GLN A 90 -7.83 -19.85 -15.70
N ALA A 91 -6.61 -19.72 -16.23
CA ALA A 91 -5.57 -20.73 -16.14
C ALA A 91 -4.92 -20.84 -14.74
N GLY A 92 -5.38 -20.06 -13.77
CA GLY A 92 -4.91 -20.11 -12.37
C GLY A 92 -3.73 -19.18 -12.06
N ILE A 93 -3.32 -18.33 -12.99
CA ILE A 93 -2.25 -17.35 -12.76
C ILE A 93 -2.85 -16.14 -12.04
N THR A 94 -2.49 -15.94 -10.77
CA THR A 94 -3.02 -14.86 -9.91
C THR A 94 -2.13 -13.62 -9.85
N GLY A 95 -1.14 -13.52 -10.73
CA GLY A 95 -0.18 -12.41 -10.79
C GLY A 95 -0.10 -11.77 -12.17
N CYS A 96 0.39 -10.53 -12.23
CA CYS A 96 0.61 -9.84 -13.49
C CYS A 96 1.65 -10.59 -14.36
N PRO A 97 1.37 -10.86 -15.65
CA PRO A 97 2.33 -11.51 -16.56
C PRO A 97 3.64 -10.74 -16.75
N LEU A 98 3.62 -9.41 -16.57
CA LEU A 98 4.78 -8.54 -16.77
C LEU A 98 5.65 -8.39 -15.51
N CYS A 99 5.04 -8.13 -14.36
CA CYS A 99 5.78 -7.79 -13.14
C CYS A 99 5.54 -8.73 -11.95
N ARG A 100 4.68 -9.74 -12.10
CA ARG A 100 4.31 -10.72 -11.07
C ARG A 100 3.64 -10.13 -9.82
N SER A 101 3.25 -8.85 -9.85
CA SER A 101 2.44 -8.25 -8.79
C SER A 101 1.13 -9.01 -8.63
N VAL A 102 0.75 -9.31 -7.38
CA VAL A 102 -0.47 -10.06 -7.06
C VAL A 102 -1.69 -9.27 -7.53
N ILE A 103 -2.59 -9.96 -8.21
CA ILE A 103 -3.87 -9.43 -8.64
C ILE A 103 -4.87 -9.72 -7.51
N PRO A 104 -5.48 -8.70 -6.87
CA PRO A 104 -6.47 -8.92 -5.84
C PRO A 104 -7.65 -9.71 -6.44
N ASN A 105 -7.91 -10.92 -5.92
CA ASN A 105 -8.97 -11.80 -6.44
C ASN A 105 -10.36 -11.14 -6.45
N ASN A 106 -10.57 -10.12 -5.62
CA ASN A 106 -11.88 -9.51 -5.41
C ASN A 106 -12.27 -8.47 -6.49
N ASP A 107 -11.29 -7.84 -7.16
CA ASP A 107 -11.57 -6.81 -8.17
C ASP A 107 -11.79 -7.39 -9.57
N TYR A 108 -11.21 -8.56 -9.82
CA TYR A 108 -11.19 -9.22 -11.13
C TYR A 108 -11.92 -10.57 -11.13
N ALA A 109 -12.79 -10.82 -10.14
CA ALA A 109 -13.53 -12.08 -10.00
C ALA A 109 -14.39 -12.42 -11.24
N HIS A 110 -14.94 -11.41 -11.93
CA HIS A 110 -15.66 -11.59 -13.20
C HIS A 110 -14.76 -12.08 -14.34
N LEU A 111 -13.46 -11.77 -14.30
CA LEU A 111 -12.51 -12.28 -15.29
C LEU A 111 -12.16 -13.76 -15.03
N ALA A 112 -12.19 -14.18 -13.76
CA ALA A 112 -11.96 -15.58 -13.42
C ALA A 112 -13.18 -16.48 -13.70
N ASN A 113 -14.40 -15.92 -13.74
CA ASN A 113 -15.64 -16.68 -13.98
C ASN A 113 -16.53 -16.00 -15.04
N PRO A 114 -16.50 -16.46 -16.30
CA PRO A 114 -17.17 -15.80 -17.42
C PRO A 114 -18.70 -15.87 -17.38
N THR A 115 -19.30 -16.63 -16.45
CA THR A 115 -20.75 -16.64 -16.23
C THR A 115 -21.23 -15.49 -15.33
N MET A 116 -20.33 -14.79 -14.65
CA MET A 116 -20.67 -13.71 -13.72
C MET A 116 -20.49 -12.34 -14.39
N THR A 117 -21.52 -11.50 -14.35
CA THR A 117 -21.45 -10.14 -14.89
C THR A 117 -20.56 -9.23 -14.04
N TYR A 118 -20.10 -8.12 -14.61
CA TYR A 118 -19.31 -7.11 -13.87
C TYR A 118 -20.08 -6.54 -12.68
N GLU A 119 -21.37 -6.27 -12.84
CA GLU A 119 -22.23 -5.73 -11.76
C GLU A 119 -22.37 -6.72 -10.60
N GLU A 120 -22.57 -8.00 -10.91
CA GLU A 120 -22.64 -9.06 -9.89
C GLU A 120 -21.32 -9.22 -9.14
N ALA A 121 -20.19 -9.17 -9.85
CA ALA A 121 -18.86 -9.24 -9.25
C ALA A 121 -18.60 -8.04 -8.32
N LEU A 122 -18.99 -6.84 -8.75
CA LEU A 122 -18.88 -5.63 -7.94
C LEU A 122 -19.73 -5.73 -6.67
N LEU A 123 -20.97 -6.23 -6.78
CA LEU A 123 -21.84 -6.46 -5.63
C LEU A 123 -21.29 -7.56 -4.70
N ALA A 124 -20.72 -8.63 -5.24
CA ALA A 124 -20.04 -9.66 -4.44
C ALA A 124 -18.86 -9.08 -3.66
N ARG A 125 -18.03 -8.25 -4.31
CA ARG A 125 -16.92 -7.53 -3.66
C ARG A 125 -17.41 -6.64 -2.53
N ASN A 126 -18.44 -5.83 -2.78
CA ASN A 126 -18.99 -4.91 -1.78
C ASN A 126 -19.57 -5.68 -0.59
N ARG A 127 -20.27 -6.81 -0.83
CA ARG A 127 -20.76 -7.70 0.22
C ARG A 127 -19.63 -8.29 1.06
N ALA A 128 -18.57 -8.79 0.42
CA ALA A 128 -17.40 -9.32 1.11
C ALA A 128 -16.68 -8.25 1.95
N GLN A 129 -16.56 -7.02 1.44
CA GLN A 129 -15.97 -5.90 2.18
C GLN A 129 -16.81 -5.52 3.41
N GLU A 130 -18.13 -5.45 3.27
CA GLU A 130 -19.02 -5.15 4.38
C GLU A 130 -19.03 -6.28 5.41
N GLU A 131 -19.01 -7.55 4.98
CA GLU A 131 -18.89 -8.70 5.87
C GLU A 131 -17.58 -8.63 6.69
N ARG A 132 -16.46 -8.32 6.04
CA ARG A 132 -15.17 -8.12 6.72
C ARG A 132 -15.23 -6.97 7.73
N ARG A 133 -15.87 -5.86 7.37
CA ARG A 133 -16.04 -4.70 8.25
C ARG A 133 -16.86 -5.08 9.49
N LEU A 134 -18.00 -5.75 9.29
CA LEU A 134 -18.87 -6.21 10.37
C LEU A 134 -18.16 -7.24 11.27
N ALA A 135 -17.44 -8.19 10.68
CA ALA A 135 -16.63 -9.16 11.43
C ALA A 135 -15.55 -8.47 12.27
N THR A 136 -14.87 -7.46 11.70
CA THR A 136 -13.86 -6.67 12.42
C THR A 136 -14.46 -5.89 13.60
N GLN A 137 -15.64 -5.28 13.41
CA GLN A 137 -16.35 -4.60 14.47
C GLN A 137 -16.81 -5.57 15.57
N ALA A 138 -17.36 -6.72 15.18
CA ALA A 138 -17.81 -7.75 16.10
C ALA A 138 -16.65 -8.35 16.91
N TYR A 139 -15.50 -8.59 16.27
CA TYR A 139 -14.25 -8.99 16.92
C TYR A 139 -13.83 -7.96 17.99
N ARG A 140 -13.75 -6.67 17.63
CA ARG A 140 -13.37 -5.60 18.58
C ARG A 140 -14.31 -5.56 19.78
N ASN A 141 -15.61 -5.66 19.55
CA ASN A 141 -16.61 -5.66 20.62
C ASN A 141 -16.51 -6.91 21.50
N ALA A 142 -16.21 -8.09 20.93
CA ALA A 142 -16.02 -9.32 21.69
C ALA A 142 -14.75 -9.27 22.56
N VAL A 143 -13.64 -8.75 22.03
CA VAL A 143 -12.40 -8.54 22.79
C VAL A 143 -12.60 -7.50 23.90
N ALA A 144 -13.33 -6.42 23.64
CA ALA A 144 -13.64 -5.43 24.67
C ALA A 144 -14.43 -6.06 25.84
N ARG A 145 -15.50 -6.80 25.53
CA ARG A 145 -16.33 -7.49 26.54
C ARG A 145 -15.53 -8.49 27.39
N THR A 146 -14.67 -9.30 26.77
CA THR A 146 -13.82 -10.25 27.51
C THR A 146 -12.84 -9.51 28.42
N SER A 147 -12.22 -8.42 27.95
CA SER A 147 -11.29 -7.63 28.76
C SER A 147 -11.95 -6.97 29.98
N GLU A 148 -13.18 -6.46 29.83
CA GLU A 148 -13.98 -5.87 30.91
C GLU A 148 -14.39 -6.91 31.94
N TYR A 149 -14.84 -8.08 31.48
CA TYR A 149 -15.18 -9.21 32.33
C TYR A 149 -13.97 -9.66 33.16
N GLU A 150 -12.80 -9.89 32.54
CA GLU A 150 -11.59 -10.27 33.25
C GLU A 150 -11.15 -9.23 34.28
N ARG A 151 -11.27 -7.93 33.96
CA ARG A 151 -10.93 -6.85 34.89
C ARG A 151 -11.88 -6.82 36.08
N SER A 152 -13.17 -6.98 35.84
CA SER A 152 -14.19 -7.10 36.88
C SER A 152 -13.91 -8.31 37.78
N ASN A 153 -13.62 -9.47 37.17
CA ASN A 153 -13.32 -10.70 37.89
C ASN A 153 -12.04 -10.56 38.73
N ARG A 154 -10.93 -10.05 38.16
CA ARG A 154 -9.70 -9.74 38.91
C ARG A 154 -9.95 -8.83 40.12
N ASN A 155 -10.76 -7.78 39.95
CA ASN A 155 -11.11 -6.86 41.04
C ASN A 155 -12.00 -7.52 42.11
N ARG A 156 -12.89 -8.43 41.70
CA ARG A 156 -13.74 -9.21 42.61
C ARG A 156 -12.91 -10.24 43.39
N SER A 157 -12.07 -11.05 42.72
CA SER A 157 -11.18 -12.01 43.38
C SER A 157 -10.25 -11.32 44.38
N ARG A 158 -9.71 -10.13 44.05
CA ARG A 158 -8.90 -9.33 45.00
C ARG A 158 -9.65 -8.97 46.28
N ARG A 159 -10.94 -8.59 46.18
CA ARG A 159 -11.80 -8.21 47.31
C ARG A 159 -12.19 -9.40 48.19
N LEU A 160 -12.28 -10.59 47.60
CA LEU A 160 -12.75 -11.80 48.28
C LEU A 160 -11.63 -12.66 48.90
N ARG A 161 -10.36 -12.31 48.72
CA ARG A 161 -9.23 -13.04 49.33
C ARG A 161 -9.35 -13.04 50.86
N GLY A 162 -9.45 -14.24 51.45
CA GLY A 162 -9.49 -14.45 52.90
C GLY A 162 -10.91 -14.50 53.51
N VAL A 163 -11.98 -14.44 52.71
CA VAL A 163 -13.36 -14.55 53.19
C VAL A 163 -13.82 -16.02 53.14
N ASN A 164 -14.06 -16.65 54.29
CA ASN A 164 -14.61 -18.01 54.39
C ASN A 164 -16.07 -17.95 54.85
N SER A 165 -17.02 -17.98 53.90
CA SER A 165 -18.46 -17.95 54.19
C SER A 165 -19.22 -18.94 53.29
N PRO A 166 -20.25 -19.67 53.76
CA PRO A 166 -21.08 -20.53 52.90
C PRO A 166 -21.77 -19.81 51.72
N THR A 167 -21.99 -18.50 51.82
CA THR A 167 -22.43 -17.65 50.70
C THR A 167 -21.40 -17.58 49.57
N TYR A 168 -20.11 -17.76 49.87
CA TYR A 168 -19.01 -17.77 48.90
C TYR A 168 -19.07 -18.98 47.97
N VAL A 169 -19.39 -20.18 48.49
CA VAL A 169 -19.48 -21.40 47.68
C VAL A 169 -20.59 -21.32 46.63
N ARG A 170 -21.73 -20.69 46.97
CA ARG A 170 -22.82 -20.42 46.01
C ARG A 170 -22.43 -19.38 44.95
N LEU A 171 -21.58 -18.42 45.32
CA LEU A 171 -21.05 -17.43 44.38
C LEU A 171 -20.05 -18.03 43.39
N LEU A 172 -19.32 -19.08 43.77
CA LEU A 172 -18.42 -19.84 42.89
C LEU A 172 -19.20 -20.72 41.88
N GLN A 173 -20.34 -21.32 42.27
CA GLN A 173 -21.18 -22.07 41.31
C GLN A 173 -21.82 -21.15 40.25
N ALA A 174 -22.09 -19.89 40.59
CA ALA A 174 -22.46 -18.86 39.61
C ALA A 174 -21.29 -18.41 38.70
N GLU A 175 -20.04 -18.82 38.98
CA GLU A 175 -18.89 -18.58 38.10
C GLU A 175 -18.84 -19.60 36.94
N GLU A 176 -19.40 -20.81 37.08
CA GLU A 176 -19.45 -21.80 36.00
C GLU A 176 -20.27 -21.32 34.78
N THR A 177 -21.36 -20.59 35.03
CA THR A 177 -22.18 -19.99 33.96
C THR A 177 -21.48 -18.81 33.31
N ALA A 178 -20.75 -18.01 34.09
CA ALA A 178 -19.96 -16.89 33.57
C ALA A 178 -18.74 -17.38 32.76
N ASP A 179 -18.12 -18.49 33.13
CA ASP A 179 -17.09 -19.17 32.35
C ASP A 179 -17.64 -19.76 31.03
N ALA A 180 -18.93 -20.14 30.98
CA ALA A 180 -19.59 -20.52 29.74
C ALA A 180 -19.79 -19.32 28.79
N GLU A 181 -20.16 -18.14 29.31
CA GLU A 181 -20.26 -16.91 28.52
C GLU A 181 -18.88 -16.44 27.98
N VAL A 182 -17.82 -16.58 28.78
CA VAL A 182 -16.45 -16.31 28.34
C VAL A 182 -16.01 -17.27 27.24
N ARG A 183 -16.26 -18.58 27.39
CA ARG A 183 -15.96 -19.57 26.35
C ARG A 183 -16.74 -19.29 25.06
N TYR A 184 -18.01 -18.91 25.17
CA TYR A 184 -18.84 -18.53 24.02
C TYR A 184 -18.31 -17.27 23.32
N THR A 185 -17.91 -16.24 24.07
CA THR A 185 -17.32 -15.03 23.49
C THR A 185 -15.95 -15.27 22.87
N GLN A 186 -15.12 -16.14 23.45
CA GLN A 186 -13.85 -16.55 22.87
C GLN A 186 -14.04 -17.33 21.55
N ALA A 187 -14.98 -18.27 21.49
CA ALA A 187 -15.31 -18.97 20.24
C ALA A 187 -15.84 -18.01 19.15
N ASN A 188 -16.53 -16.93 19.54
CA ASN A 188 -16.92 -15.88 18.60
C ASN A 188 -15.72 -15.09 18.08
N ILE A 189 -14.76 -14.77 18.94
CA ILE A 189 -13.50 -14.09 18.57
C ILE A 189 -12.77 -14.90 17.48
N ASP A 190 -12.62 -16.21 17.68
CA ASP A 190 -11.93 -17.08 16.72
C ASP A 190 -12.67 -17.13 15.38
N ARG A 191 -14.01 -17.28 15.41
CA ARG A 191 -14.85 -17.24 14.20
C ARG A 191 -14.72 -15.92 13.43
N TYR A 192 -14.72 -14.78 14.12
CA TYR A 192 -14.56 -13.48 13.45
C TYR A 192 -13.17 -13.32 12.84
N MET A 193 -12.12 -13.78 13.53
CA MET A 193 -10.75 -13.75 13.00
C MET A 193 -10.61 -14.60 11.74
N ASP A 194 -11.19 -15.79 11.71
CA ASP A 194 -11.16 -16.64 10.52
C ASP A 194 -11.94 -16.05 9.35
N THR A 195 -13.08 -15.40 9.59
CA THR A 195 -13.78 -14.64 8.55
C THR A 195 -12.94 -13.48 8.02
N ILE A 196 -12.27 -12.72 8.90
CA ILE A 196 -11.38 -11.63 8.47
C ILE A 196 -10.24 -12.18 7.61
N ARG A 197 -9.60 -13.29 8.00
CA ARG A 197 -8.50 -13.92 7.25
C ARG A 197 -8.95 -14.41 5.88
N ARG A 198 -10.09 -15.09 5.78
CA ARG A 198 -10.63 -15.59 4.50
C ARG A 198 -10.95 -14.47 3.51
N LEU A 199 -11.31 -13.29 4.02
CA LEU A 199 -11.67 -12.12 3.23
C LEU A 199 -10.50 -11.13 3.05
N SER A 200 -9.26 -11.53 3.40
CA SER A 200 -8.01 -10.76 3.22
C SER A 200 -7.29 -11.17 1.95
#